data_AF-A0A7R9CU24-F1
#
_entry.id   AF-A0A7R9CU24-F1
#
_cell.length_a   1.000
_cell.length_b   1.000
_cell.length_c   1.000
_cell.angle_alpha   90.00
_cell.angle_beta   90.00
_cell.angle_gamma   90.00
#
_symmetry.space_group_name_H-M   'P 1'
#
loop_
_entity.id
_entity.type
_entity.pdbx_description
1 polymer ?
#
loop_
_entity_poly.entity_id
_entity_poly.type
_entity_poly.pdbx_seq_one_letter_code
_entity_poly.pdbx_strand_id
1 'polypeptide(L)'
;MDSNVKWRQMGGAERELLVYEQVVIAALDCNRLEVADVCLKALIAEFPTSLRVRKLRALQLEAREKYDDAVELLDYIIKQDETNAAPRKRKVAILKAKGKISDAIKELTEYLKKYVGKIYPWPTCDIYLCIIFQQGTKTVFTLHKVLKDRSTVQVVHG
;
A
#
# COMPACT_ATOMS: atom_id res chain seq x y z
N MET A 1 12.66 -39.45 -5.50
CA MET A 1 12.63 -38.07 -4.95
C MET A 1 11.59 -37.32 -5.73
N ASP A 2 10.56 -36.81 -5.06
CA ASP A 2 9.46 -36.11 -5.71
C ASP A 2 9.97 -34.82 -6.38
N SER A 3 9.85 -34.74 -7.70
CA SER A 3 10.19 -33.56 -8.51
C SER A 3 9.55 -32.30 -7.94
N ASN A 4 8.40 -32.46 -7.28
CA ASN A 4 7.62 -31.39 -6.67
C ASN A 4 8.36 -30.72 -5.49
N VAL A 5 9.09 -31.53 -4.72
CA VAL A 5 9.86 -31.06 -3.55
C VAL A 5 11.13 -30.33 -3.98
N LYS A 6 11.77 -30.79 -5.07
CA LYS A 6 13.02 -30.21 -5.58
C LYS A 6 12.81 -28.81 -6.18
N TRP A 7 11.71 -28.56 -6.91
CA TRP A 7 11.45 -27.21 -7.44
C TRP A 7 11.09 -26.20 -6.35
N ARG A 8 10.39 -26.64 -5.28
CA ARG A 8 10.07 -25.78 -4.14
C ARG A 8 11.34 -25.30 -3.44
N GLN A 9 12.31 -26.20 -3.26
CA GLN A 9 13.62 -25.88 -2.68
C GLN A 9 14.47 -24.93 -3.54
N MET A 10 14.27 -24.92 -4.87
CA MET A 10 14.98 -24.00 -5.79
C MET A 10 14.30 -22.61 -5.90
N GLY A 11 13.46 -22.23 -4.94
CA GLY A 11 12.78 -20.94 -4.91
C GLY A 11 11.53 -20.85 -5.80
N GLY A 12 11.03 -21.98 -6.30
CA GLY A 12 9.81 -21.95 -7.11
C GLY A 12 8.56 -21.54 -6.33
N ALA A 13 8.54 -21.66 -5.00
CA ALA A 13 7.46 -21.15 -4.17
C ALA A 13 7.32 -19.61 -4.24
N GLU A 14 8.43 -18.87 -4.28
CA GLU A 14 8.41 -17.41 -4.49
C GLU A 14 7.92 -17.04 -5.90
N ARG A 15 8.31 -17.82 -6.91
CA ARG A 15 7.80 -17.62 -8.29
C ARG A 15 6.30 -17.88 -8.37
N GLU A 16 5.82 -18.91 -7.70
CA GLU A 16 4.39 -19.22 -7.60
C GLU A 16 3.64 -18.06 -6.92
N LEU A 17 4.13 -17.57 -5.78
CA LEU A 17 3.57 -16.39 -5.11
C LEU A 17 3.46 -15.19 -6.06
N LEU A 18 4.52 -14.88 -6.81
CA LEU A 18 4.53 -13.75 -7.75
C LEU A 18 3.46 -13.89 -8.84
N VAL A 19 3.32 -15.08 -9.43
CA VAL A 19 2.31 -15.33 -10.48
C VAL A 19 0.90 -15.20 -9.92
N TYR A 20 0.62 -15.85 -8.80
CA TYR A 20 -0.69 -15.76 -8.16
C TYR A 20 -1.02 -14.33 -7.71
N GLU A 21 -0.04 -13.57 -7.21
CA GLU A 21 -0.22 -12.17 -6.87
C GLU A 21 -0.66 -11.33 -8.07
N GLN A 22 0.00 -11.48 -9.22
CA GLN A 22 -0.39 -10.77 -10.45
C GLN A 22 -1.79 -11.17 -10.93
N VAL A 23 -2.12 -12.46 -10.87
CA VAL A 23 -3.45 -12.95 -11.25
C VAL A 23 -4.53 -12.38 -10.33
N VAL A 24 -4.31 -12.33 -9.01
CA VAL A 24 -5.26 -11.72 -8.07
C VAL A 24 -5.47 -10.25 -8.40
N ILE A 25 -4.40 -9.48 -8.62
CA ILE A 25 -4.51 -8.05 -8.96
C ILE A 25 -5.31 -7.86 -10.25
N ALA A 26 -4.94 -8.56 -11.33
CA ALA A 26 -5.63 -8.47 -12.61
C ALA A 26 -7.09 -8.91 -12.51
N ALA A 27 -7.38 -9.96 -11.74
CA ALA A 27 -8.75 -10.42 -11.50
C ALA A 27 -9.59 -9.38 -10.74
N LEU A 28 -9.02 -8.70 -9.74
CA LEU A 28 -9.69 -7.61 -9.04
C LEU A 28 -9.95 -6.42 -9.97
N ASP A 29 -8.97 -6.03 -10.79
CA ASP A 29 -9.11 -4.94 -11.77
C ASP A 29 -10.19 -5.24 -12.82
N CYS A 30 -10.36 -6.51 -13.19
CA CYS A 30 -11.41 -6.96 -14.12
C CYS A 30 -12.74 -7.29 -13.41
N ASN A 31 -12.87 -7.01 -12.10
CA ASN A 31 -14.02 -7.37 -11.27
C ASN A 31 -14.39 -8.87 -11.31
N ARG A 32 -13.42 -9.75 -11.55
CA ARG A 32 -13.56 -11.22 -11.54
C ARG A 32 -13.26 -11.75 -10.13
N LEU A 33 -14.13 -11.41 -9.18
CA LEU A 33 -13.93 -11.71 -7.75
C LEU A 33 -13.77 -13.20 -7.44
N GLU A 34 -14.43 -14.08 -8.20
CA GLU A 34 -14.32 -15.54 -8.02
C GLU A 34 -12.91 -16.05 -8.30
N VAL A 35 -12.26 -15.55 -9.35
CA VAL A 35 -10.88 -15.92 -9.70
C VAL A 35 -9.93 -15.42 -8.63
N ALA A 36 -10.12 -14.18 -8.18
CA ALA A 36 -9.34 -13.61 -7.09
C ALA A 36 -9.49 -14.42 -5.80
N ASP A 37 -10.68 -14.91 -5.46
CA ASP A 37 -10.92 -15.77 -4.29
C ASP A 37 -10.16 -17.09 -4.37
N VAL A 38 -10.22 -17.78 -5.51
CA VAL A 38 -9.55 -19.08 -5.69
C VAL A 38 -8.04 -18.91 -5.54
N CYS A 39 -7.46 -17.93 -6.24
CA CYS A 39 -6.04 -17.64 -6.17
C CYS A 39 -5.61 -17.21 -4.75
N LEU A 40 -6.41 -16.38 -4.10
CA LEU A 40 -6.09 -15.90 -2.75
C LEU A 40 -6.20 -17.01 -1.70
N LYS A 41 -7.16 -17.93 -1.83
CA LYS A 41 -7.25 -19.12 -0.94
C LYS A 41 -6.00 -19.99 -1.04
N ALA A 42 -5.51 -20.24 -2.25
CA ALA A 42 -4.27 -20.97 -2.46
C ALA A 42 -3.08 -20.26 -1.81
N LEU A 43 -2.97 -18.94 -2.01
CA LEU A 43 -1.92 -18.12 -1.40
C LEU A 43 -1.97 -18.10 0.14
N ILE A 44 -3.16 -18.04 0.74
CA ILE A 44 -3.31 -18.05 2.20
C ILE A 44 -2.92 -19.40 2.80
N ALA A 45 -3.25 -20.50 2.11
CA ALA A 45 -2.89 -21.84 2.56
C ALA A 45 -1.37 -22.05 2.54
N GLU A 46 -0.69 -21.57 1.50
CA GLU A 46 0.76 -21.73 1.35
C GLU A 46 1.56 -20.69 2.15
N PHE A 47 1.06 -19.45 2.28
CA PHE A 47 1.76 -18.33 2.92
C PHE A 47 0.90 -17.59 3.98
N PRO A 48 0.48 -18.25 5.07
CA PRO A 48 -0.51 -17.73 6.02
C PRO A 48 -0.03 -16.48 6.79
N THR A 49 1.28 -16.30 6.94
CA THR A 49 1.88 -15.17 7.67
C THR A 49 2.35 -14.02 6.76
N SER A 50 2.25 -14.19 5.44
CA SER A 50 2.78 -13.22 4.47
C SER A 50 2.00 -11.91 4.48
N LEU A 51 2.69 -10.80 4.79
CA LEU A 51 2.12 -9.45 4.70
C LEU A 51 1.69 -9.10 3.27
N ARG A 52 2.37 -9.64 2.25
CA ARG A 52 2.00 -9.49 0.84
C ARG A 52 0.63 -10.11 0.56
N VAL A 53 0.41 -11.34 1.02
CA VAL A 53 -0.89 -12.04 0.86
C VAL A 53 -1.99 -11.35 1.66
N ARG A 54 -1.71 -10.86 2.87
CA ARG A 54 -2.68 -10.05 3.65
C ARG A 54 -3.05 -8.75 2.95
N LYS A 55 -2.11 -8.08 2.28
CA LYS A 55 -2.42 -6.90 1.45
C LYS A 55 -3.38 -7.26 0.30
N LEU A 56 -3.18 -8.40 -0.38
CA LEU A 56 -4.11 -8.87 -1.42
C LEU A 56 -5.52 -9.12 -0.85
N ARG A 57 -5.61 -9.65 0.37
CA ARG A 57 -6.89 -9.80 1.06
C ARG A 57 -7.55 -8.45 1.37
N ALA A 58 -6.78 -7.43 1.74
CA ALA A 58 -7.31 -6.08 1.93
C ALA A 58 -7.86 -5.49 0.62
N LEU A 59 -7.17 -5.68 -0.51
CA LEU A 59 -7.66 -5.25 -1.84
C LEU A 59 -8.97 -5.97 -2.23
N GLN A 60 -9.10 -7.25 -1.90
CA GLN A 60 -10.32 -7.99 -2.14
C GLN A 60 -11.50 -7.49 -1.27
N LEU A 61 -11.24 -7.18 0.00
CA LEU A 61 -12.26 -6.60 0.89
C LEU A 61 -12.75 -5.25 0.34
N GLU A 62 -11.82 -4.42 -0.12
CA GLU A 62 -12.14 -3.15 -0.76
C GLU A 62 -12.94 -3.31 -2.06
N ALA A 63 -12.59 -4.28 -2.92
CA ALA A 63 -13.35 -4.59 -4.14
C ALA A 63 -14.77 -5.08 -3.84
N ARG A 64 -15.02 -5.54 -2.60
CA ARG A 64 -16.34 -5.92 -2.08
C ARG A 64 -17.01 -4.80 -1.27
N GLU A 65 -16.47 -3.59 -1.35
CA GLU A 65 -16.96 -2.41 -0.62
C GLU A 65 -16.90 -2.57 0.92
N LYS A 66 -16.17 -3.57 1.42
CA LYS A 66 -15.92 -3.79 2.85
C LYS A 66 -14.75 -2.93 3.31
N TYR A 67 -14.92 -1.62 3.19
CA TYR A 67 -13.84 -0.66 3.39
C TYR A 67 -13.32 -0.62 4.82
N ASP A 68 -14.16 -0.81 5.83
CA ASP A 68 -13.74 -0.78 7.23
C ASP A 68 -12.85 -2.01 7.55
N ASP A 69 -13.28 -3.22 7.18
CA ASP A 69 -12.47 -4.44 7.28
C ASP A 69 -11.13 -4.31 6.53
N ALA A 70 -11.15 -3.69 5.34
CA ALA A 70 -9.94 -3.46 4.55
C ALA A 70 -8.98 -2.50 5.26
N VAL A 71 -9.48 -1.42 5.86
CA VAL A 71 -8.67 -0.45 6.60
C VAL A 71 -8.08 -1.08 7.86
N GLU A 72 -8.86 -1.85 8.63
CA GLU A 72 -8.36 -2.56 9.82
C GLU A 72 -7.22 -3.52 9.47
N LEU A 73 -7.36 -4.27 8.38
CA LEU A 73 -6.33 -5.18 7.92
C LEU A 73 -5.07 -4.42 7.44
N LEU A 74 -5.24 -3.29 6.75
CA LEU A 74 -4.12 -2.43 6.35
C LEU A 74 -3.40 -1.85 7.57
N ASP A 75 -4.13 -1.43 8.61
CA ASP A 75 -3.56 -0.92 9.85
C ASP A 75 -2.75 -1.97 10.59
N TYR A 76 -3.26 -3.20 10.62
CA TYR A 76 -2.49 -4.33 11.12
C TYR A 76 -1.20 -4.54 10.33
N ILE A 77 -1.24 -4.52 8.99
CA ILE A 77 -0.03 -4.67 8.15
C ILE A 77 0.96 -3.52 8.41
N ILE A 78 0.48 -2.29 8.49
CA ILE A 78 1.28 -1.09 8.78
C ILE A 78 1.98 -1.20 10.13
N LYS A 79 1.29 -1.73 11.15
CA LYS A 79 1.88 -1.95 12.48
C LYS A 79 2.99 -3.00 12.46
N GLN A 80 2.88 -4.01 11.59
CA GLN A 80 3.91 -5.05 11.44
C GLN A 80 5.13 -4.56 10.66
N ASP A 81 4.92 -3.74 9.63
CA ASP A 81 5.98 -3.14 8.83
C ASP A 81 5.67 -1.67 8.55
N GLU A 82 6.12 -0.82 9.47
CA GLU A 82 5.82 0.62 9.41
C GLU A 82 6.50 1.31 8.23
N THR A 83 7.59 0.70 7.71
CA THR A 83 8.41 1.24 6.61
C THR A 83 7.77 1.01 5.25
N ASN A 84 6.82 0.08 5.16
CA ASN A 84 6.14 -0.24 3.93
C ASN A 84 5.16 0.86 3.50
N ALA A 85 5.47 1.52 2.40
CA ALA A 85 4.63 2.57 1.83
C ALA A 85 3.31 2.04 1.24
N ALA A 86 3.31 0.79 0.74
CA ALA A 86 2.21 0.30 -0.09
C ALA A 86 0.87 0.17 0.65
N PRO A 87 0.82 -0.42 1.86
CA PRO A 87 -0.42 -0.47 2.65
C PRO A 87 -0.96 0.92 3.01
N ARG A 88 -0.06 1.86 3.37
CA ARG A 88 -0.43 3.26 3.67
C ARG A 88 -1.03 3.97 2.47
N LYS A 89 -0.41 3.84 1.30
CA LYS A 89 -0.95 4.39 0.04
C LYS A 89 -2.35 3.88 -0.24
N ARG A 90 -2.60 2.58 0.01
CA ARG A 90 -3.92 2.00 -0.21
C ARG A 90 -4.95 2.49 0.83
N LYS A 91 -4.58 2.59 2.11
CA LYS A 91 -5.43 3.17 3.16
C LYS A 91 -5.88 4.58 2.79
N VAL A 92 -4.95 5.42 2.32
CA VAL A 92 -5.23 6.78 1.86
C VAL A 92 -6.22 6.79 0.67
N ALA A 93 -6.07 5.87 -0.28
CA ALA A 93 -7.01 5.75 -1.41
C ALA A 93 -8.43 5.37 -0.94
N ILE A 94 -8.55 4.44 0.00
CA ILE A 94 -9.85 4.06 0.60
C ILE A 94 -10.47 5.23 1.36
N LEU A 95 -9.69 5.92 2.20
CA LEU A 95 -10.17 7.10 2.93
C LEU A 95 -10.65 8.20 1.97
N LYS A 96 -9.96 8.39 0.84
CA LYS A 96 -10.39 9.30 -0.23
C LYS A 96 -11.73 8.85 -0.83
N ALA A 97 -11.87 7.57 -1.18
CA ALA A 97 -13.11 7.03 -1.73
C ALA A 97 -14.30 7.19 -0.76
N LYS A 98 -14.06 7.10 0.56
CA LYS A 98 -15.07 7.35 1.61
C LYS A 98 -15.34 8.84 1.89
N GLY A 99 -14.66 9.77 1.22
CA GLY A 99 -14.76 11.21 1.51
C GLY A 99 -14.09 11.67 2.81
N LYS A 100 -13.34 10.80 3.49
CA LYS A 100 -12.60 11.11 4.73
C LYS A 100 -11.25 11.77 4.44
N ILE A 101 -11.29 12.91 3.72
CA ILE A 101 -10.09 13.57 3.18
C ILE A 101 -9.16 14.06 4.30
N SER A 102 -9.70 14.59 5.39
CA SER A 102 -8.91 15.05 6.55
C SER A 102 -8.06 13.93 7.15
N ASP A 103 -8.61 12.72 7.25
CA ASP A 103 -7.91 11.56 7.80
C ASP A 103 -6.86 11.05 6.80
N ALA A 104 -7.18 11.06 5.51
CA ALA A 104 -6.23 10.74 4.45
C ALA A 104 -5.00 11.66 4.48
N ILE A 105 -5.19 12.97 4.68
CA ILE A 105 -4.10 13.95 4.80
C ILE A 105 -3.27 13.70 6.06
N LYS A 106 -3.90 13.39 7.20
CA LYS A 106 -3.19 13.10 8.46
C LYS A 106 -2.27 11.89 8.32
N GLU A 107 -2.81 10.76 7.88
CA GLU A 107 -2.07 9.51 7.65
C GLU A 107 -0.83 9.73 6.78
N LEU A 108 -1.04 10.48 5.71
CA LEU A 108 -0.02 10.76 4.72
C LEU A 108 1.05 11.72 5.27
N THR A 109 0.64 12.72 6.07
CA THR A 109 1.56 13.65 6.75
C THR A 109 2.40 12.92 7.81
N GLU A 110 1.81 12.02 8.58
CA GLU A 110 2.53 11.20 9.56
C GLU A 110 3.57 10.30 8.90
N TYR A 111 3.21 9.68 7.77
CA TYR A 111 4.15 8.91 6.98
C TYR A 111 5.35 9.76 6.51
N LEU A 112 5.12 10.95 5.97
CA LEU A 112 6.23 11.82 5.55
C LEU A 112 7.12 12.26 6.70
N LYS A 113 6.52 12.66 7.83
CA LYS A 113 7.30 13.09 9.01
C LYS A 113 8.32 12.03 9.42
N LYS A 114 7.94 10.75 9.29
CA LYS A 114 8.75 9.59 9.67
C LYS A 114 9.81 9.21 8.62
N TYR A 115 9.55 9.41 7.32
CA TYR A 115 10.39 8.85 6.24
C TYR A 115 11.09 9.86 5.32
N VAL A 116 10.76 11.15 5.35
CA VAL A 116 11.35 12.18 4.45
C VAL A 116 12.84 12.47 4.69
N GLY A 117 13.48 11.87 5.69
CA GLY A 117 14.94 11.95 5.91
C GLY A 117 15.77 10.90 5.17
N LYS A 118 15.15 9.89 4.55
CA LYS A 118 15.84 8.75 3.92
C LYS A 118 15.36 8.58 2.48
N ILE A 119 15.86 9.42 1.59
CA ILE A 119 16.00 9.15 0.14
C ILE A 119 14.81 8.36 -0.45
N TYR A 120 13.64 8.97 -0.64
CA TYR A 120 12.66 8.44 -1.60
C TYR A 120 11.94 9.55 -2.36
N PRO A 121 11.75 9.40 -3.69
CA PRO A 121 11.48 10.51 -4.59
C PRO A 121 9.97 10.68 -4.83
N TRP A 122 9.62 11.87 -5.30
CA TRP A 122 8.56 12.30 -6.22
C TRP A 122 7.28 11.45 -6.46
N PRO A 123 7.25 10.15 -6.84
CA PRO A 123 5.99 9.41 -7.08
C PRO A 123 5.03 9.30 -5.89
N THR A 124 5.49 9.51 -4.64
CA THR A 124 4.55 9.63 -3.52
C THR A 124 3.79 10.95 -3.62
N CYS A 125 4.46 12.03 -4.05
CA CYS A 125 3.91 13.38 -4.27
C CYS A 125 2.76 13.43 -5.28
N ASP A 126 2.68 12.52 -6.25
CA ASP A 126 1.57 12.49 -7.21
C ASP A 126 0.22 12.19 -6.55
N ILE A 127 0.19 11.30 -5.53
CA ILE A 127 -1.00 11.07 -4.71
C ILE A 127 -1.33 12.33 -3.89
N TYR A 128 -0.32 13.07 -3.41
CA TYR A 128 -0.54 14.35 -2.71
C TYR A 128 -1.11 15.39 -3.66
N LEU A 129 -0.51 15.58 -4.83
CA LEU A 129 -1.00 16.51 -5.86
C LEU A 129 -2.44 16.15 -6.23
N CYS A 130 -2.76 14.87 -6.42
CA CYS A 130 -4.12 14.43 -6.75
C CYS A 130 -5.14 14.61 -5.59
N ILE A 131 -4.70 14.62 -4.33
CA ILE A 131 -5.56 14.98 -3.16
C ILE A 131 -5.66 16.51 -3.01
N ILE A 132 -4.58 17.23 -3.29
CA ILE A 132 -4.45 18.68 -3.11
C ILE A 132 -5.16 19.45 -4.24
N PHE A 133 -5.10 18.99 -5.49
CA PHE A 133 -5.78 19.64 -6.62
C PHE A 133 -7.32 19.62 -6.48
N GLN A 134 -7.88 18.76 -5.62
CA GLN A 134 -9.33 18.74 -5.33
C GLN A 134 -9.74 19.62 -4.13
N GLN A 135 -8.80 20.28 -3.42
CA GLN A 135 -9.12 21.11 -2.25
C GLN A 135 -8.35 22.44 -2.25
N GLY A 136 -8.99 23.48 -1.71
CA GLY A 136 -8.48 24.85 -1.70
C GLY A 136 -7.14 25.05 -0.96
N THR A 137 -6.61 26.27 -1.13
CA THR A 137 -5.23 26.74 -0.86
C THR A 137 -4.62 26.38 0.51
N LYS A 138 -5.40 26.11 1.56
CA LYS A 138 -4.88 25.88 2.92
C LYS A 138 -4.03 24.59 3.04
N THR A 139 -4.43 23.51 2.39
CA THR A 139 -3.69 22.23 2.42
C THR A 139 -2.38 22.34 1.64
N VAL A 140 -2.37 23.12 0.55
CA VAL A 140 -1.18 23.47 -0.23
C VAL A 140 -0.16 24.20 0.67
N PHE A 141 -0.60 25.17 1.47
CA PHE A 141 0.29 25.96 2.33
C PHE A 141 0.93 25.13 3.44
N THR A 142 0.17 24.30 4.15
CA THR A 142 0.72 23.48 5.24
C THR A 142 1.76 22.50 4.71
N LEU A 143 1.51 21.88 3.56
CA LEU A 143 2.44 20.93 2.97
C LEU A 143 3.65 21.62 2.32
N HIS A 144 3.45 22.74 1.61
CA HIS A 144 4.54 23.57 1.10
C HIS A 144 5.47 24.01 2.23
N LYS A 145 4.91 24.39 3.40
CA LYS A 145 5.70 24.75 4.56
C LYS A 145 6.53 23.57 5.08
N VAL A 146 5.96 22.36 5.18
CA VAL A 146 6.70 21.15 5.62
C VAL A 146 7.82 20.78 4.64
N LEU A 147 7.59 20.92 3.33
CA LEU A 147 8.60 20.66 2.30
C LEU A 147 9.69 21.76 2.29
N LYS A 148 9.31 23.02 2.43
CA LYS A 148 10.22 24.17 2.41
C LYS A 148 11.11 24.23 3.65
N ASP A 149 10.54 24.03 4.85
CA ASP A 149 11.25 24.01 6.13
C ASP A 149 12.38 22.96 6.16
N ARG A 150 12.23 21.88 5.39
CA ARG A 150 13.22 20.79 5.30
C ARG A 150 14.17 20.87 4.11
N SER A 151 13.83 21.62 3.05
CA SER A 151 14.77 21.94 1.96
C SER A 151 15.92 22.85 2.41
N THR A 152 15.73 23.58 3.52
CA THR A 152 16.76 24.41 4.17
C THR A 152 17.80 23.63 4.98
N VAL A 153 17.66 22.30 5.14
CA VAL A 153 18.62 21.47 5.88
C VAL A 153 19.71 20.86 4.97
N GLN A 154 19.64 21.06 3.66
CA GLN A 154 20.74 20.74 2.72
C GLN A 154 21.55 21.99 2.34
N VAL A 155 22.08 22.72 3.33
CA VAL A 155 23.25 23.59 3.12
C VAL A 155 24.18 23.53 4.34
N VAL A 156 24.65 22.34 4.71
CA VAL A 156 25.91 22.24 5.46
C VAL A 156 26.62 20.95 5.08
N HIS A 157 27.52 21.06 4.09
CA HIS A 157 28.90 20.56 4.06
C HIS A 157 29.34 20.32 2.61
N GLY A 158 30.36 21.11 2.25
CA GLY A 158 31.01 21.21 0.95
C GLY A 158 31.77 22.52 0.96
#